data_AF-A0A2H3J4H7-F1
#
_entry.id   AF-A0A2H3J4H7-F1
#
_cell.length_a   1.000
_cell.length_b   1.000
_cell.length_c   1.000
_cell.angle_alpha   90.00
_cell.angle_beta   90.00
_cell.angle_gamma   90.00
#
_symmetry.space_group_name_H-M   'P 1'
#
loop_
_entity.id
_entity.type
_entity.pdbx_description
1 polymer ?
#
loop_
_entity_poly.entity_id
_entity_poly.type
_entity_poly.pdbx_seq_one_letter_code
_entity_poly.pdbx_strand_id
1 'polypeptide(L)'
;MHLVLSQIDTIKFAADWKRRGEDTGGKKRIGQFFRRAFQTDPAHASLFNGLDAQEREEKMSELSSSFRKWRKDGEHTVTARNRLLRMYATFGVAVLLDPTWDVRNIVKRRSKQFGTLLDNLISDFDHTKATDSRIQACMAFLRIVSVLGGAGVRDHVTDFLTTSPPACATRG
;
A
#
# COMPACT_ATOMS: atom_id res chain seq x y z
N MET A 1 6.84 1.05 -17.23
CA MET A 1 6.80 2.09 -16.17
C MET A 1 5.53 2.13 -15.33
N HIS A 2 4.35 1.82 -15.88
CA HIS A 2 3.09 1.82 -15.11
C HIS A 2 3.15 1.00 -13.81
N LEU A 3 3.79 -0.18 -13.83
CA LEU A 3 3.97 -1.02 -12.64
C LEU A 3 4.68 -0.28 -11.49
N VAL A 4 5.85 0.29 -11.78
CA VAL A 4 6.68 1.02 -10.79
C VAL A 4 5.88 2.15 -10.15
N LEU A 5 5.22 2.98 -10.97
CA LEU A 5 4.41 4.10 -10.47
C LEU A 5 3.25 3.61 -9.60
N SER A 6 2.53 2.58 -10.05
CA SER A 6 1.43 2.00 -9.29
C SER A 6 1.89 1.40 -7.95
N GLN A 7 3.08 0.79 -7.90
CA GLN A 7 3.64 0.28 -6.64
C GLN A 7 4.09 1.40 -5.71
N ILE A 8 4.65 2.50 -6.24
CA ILE A 8 4.98 3.70 -5.46
C ILE A 8 3.72 4.28 -4.81
N ASP A 9 2.66 4.51 -5.57
CA ASP A 9 1.39 5.02 -5.04
C ASP A 9 0.80 4.10 -3.98
N THR A 10 0.93 2.80 -4.20
CA THR A 10 0.50 1.79 -3.24
C THR A 10 1.28 1.85 -1.94
N ILE A 11 2.60 2.02 -2.01
CA ILE A 11 3.48 2.12 -0.83
C ILE A 11 3.21 3.42 -0.08
N LYS A 12 3.08 4.56 -0.79
CA LYS A 12 2.68 5.84 -0.21
C LYS A 12 1.35 5.72 0.54
N PHE A 13 0.33 5.13 -0.09
CA PHE A 13 -0.95 4.86 0.55
C PHE A 13 -0.79 3.99 1.81
N ALA A 14 -0.02 2.91 1.74
CA ALA A 14 0.16 2.00 2.88
C ALA A 14 0.84 2.70 4.06
N ALA A 15 1.87 3.51 3.79
CA ALA A 15 2.57 4.29 4.81
C ALA A 15 1.63 5.31 5.46
N ASP A 16 0.87 6.06 4.66
CA ASP A 16 -0.13 7.01 5.15
C ASP A 16 -1.23 6.33 5.95
N TRP A 17 -1.72 5.19 5.47
CA TRP A 17 -2.75 4.40 6.12
C TRP A 17 -2.29 3.90 7.49
N LYS A 18 -1.06 3.37 7.57
CA LYS A 18 -0.45 2.91 8.81
C LYS A 18 -0.33 4.06 9.82
N ARG A 19 0.26 5.19 9.40
CA ARG A 19 0.40 6.40 10.23
C ARG A 19 -0.94 6.87 10.79
N ARG A 20 -1.96 7.00 9.93
CA ARG A 20 -3.32 7.41 10.35
C ARG A 20 -3.97 6.43 11.33
N GLY A 21 -3.60 5.15 11.28
CA GLY A 21 -4.09 4.12 12.19
C GLY A 21 -3.46 4.19 13.58
N GLU A 22 -2.23 4.70 13.68
CA GLU A 22 -1.46 4.83 14.92
C GLU A 22 -1.82 6.12 15.68
N ASP A 23 -2.30 7.16 14.99
CA ASP A 23 -2.76 8.42 15.60
C ASP A 23 -3.92 8.22 16.61
N THR A 24 -4.03 9.13 17.58
CA THR A 24 -5.21 9.21 18.46
C THR A 24 -6.49 9.36 17.64
N GLY A 25 -7.44 8.42 17.82
CA GLY A 25 -8.68 8.37 17.04
C GLY A 25 -8.54 7.72 15.65
N GLY A 26 -7.39 7.12 15.32
CA GLY A 26 -7.13 6.46 14.04
C GLY A 26 -8.18 5.41 13.67
N LYS A 27 -8.61 4.58 14.64
CA LYS A 27 -9.70 3.60 14.44
C LYS A 27 -11.00 4.25 13.98
N LYS A 28 -11.37 5.41 14.55
CA LYS A 28 -12.57 6.17 14.16
C LYS A 28 -12.42 6.73 12.74
N ARG A 29 -11.26 7.30 12.41
CA ARG A 29 -10.97 7.84 11.07
C ARG A 29 -10.99 6.74 9.99
N ILE A 30 -10.40 5.57 10.27
CA ILE A 30 -10.45 4.40 9.38
C ILE A 30 -11.89 3.92 9.19
N GLY A 31 -12.66 3.84 10.28
CA GLY A 31 -14.09 3.49 10.21
C GLY A 31 -14.88 4.46 9.32
N GLN A 32 -14.67 5.77 9.50
CA GLN A 32 -15.30 6.80 8.68
C GLN A 32 -14.86 6.74 7.21
N PHE A 33 -13.58 6.46 6.95
CA PHE A 33 -13.08 6.25 5.60
C PHE A 33 -13.84 5.12 4.90
N PHE A 34 -13.96 3.94 5.52
CA PHE A 34 -14.68 2.83 4.91
C PHE A 34 -16.16 3.13 4.73
N ARG A 35 -16.82 3.80 5.68
CA ARG A 35 -18.23 4.20 5.52
C ARG A 35 -18.42 5.13 4.35
N ARG A 36 -17.59 6.17 4.23
CA ARG A 36 -17.64 7.10 3.08
C ARG A 36 -17.36 6.39 1.76
N ALA A 37 -16.32 5.57 1.72
CA ALA A 37 -15.97 4.82 0.53
C ALA A 37 -17.09 3.86 0.09
N PHE A 38 -17.78 3.22 1.03
CA PHE A 38 -18.97 2.41 0.74
C PHE A 38 -20.13 3.24 0.20
N GLN A 39 -20.37 4.43 0.75
CA GLN A 39 -21.43 5.33 0.29
C GLN A 39 -21.19 5.88 -1.11
N THR A 40 -19.92 5.99 -1.54
CA THR A 40 -19.54 6.45 -2.87
C THR A 40 -19.26 5.32 -3.86
N ASP A 41 -19.30 4.06 -3.39
CA ASP A 41 -19.06 2.90 -4.23
C ASP A 41 -20.14 2.80 -5.31
N PRO A 42 -19.81 2.64 -6.60
CA PRO A 42 -20.80 2.67 -7.67
C PRO A 42 -21.96 1.66 -7.52
N ALA A 43 -21.72 0.53 -6.84
CA ALA A 43 -22.77 -0.47 -6.60
C ALA A 43 -23.76 -0.06 -5.49
N HIS A 44 -23.41 0.93 -4.67
CA HIS A 44 -24.20 1.37 -3.51
C HIS A 44 -24.57 2.85 -3.54
N ALA A 45 -23.91 3.67 -4.36
CA ALA A 45 -24.04 5.13 -4.35
C ALA A 45 -25.48 5.62 -4.59
N SER A 46 -26.22 4.94 -5.48
CA SER A 46 -27.63 5.24 -5.74
C SER A 46 -28.52 5.13 -4.51
N LEU A 47 -28.15 4.28 -3.53
CA LEU A 47 -28.89 4.09 -2.28
C LEU A 47 -28.73 5.27 -1.30
N PHE A 48 -27.77 6.17 -1.53
CA PHE A 48 -27.46 7.31 -0.67
C PHE A 48 -27.70 8.67 -1.34
N ASN A 49 -28.17 8.67 -2.60
CA ASN A 49 -28.48 9.89 -3.34
C ASN A 49 -29.73 10.55 -2.78
N GLY A 50 -29.67 11.87 -2.56
CA GLY A 50 -30.78 12.64 -2.02
C GLY A 50 -31.01 12.49 -0.51
N LEU A 51 -30.38 11.52 0.15
CA LEU A 51 -30.50 11.32 1.59
C LEU A 51 -29.70 12.36 2.38
N ASP A 52 -30.30 12.90 3.43
CA ASP A 52 -29.65 13.77 4.40
C ASP A 52 -28.70 12.99 5.35
N ALA A 53 -28.10 13.68 6.32
CA ALA A 53 -27.13 13.08 7.24
C ALA A 53 -27.75 12.02 8.17
N GLN A 54 -28.98 12.21 8.62
CA GLN A 54 -29.67 11.28 9.51
C GLN A 54 -30.13 10.05 8.73
N GLU A 55 -30.78 10.26 7.59
CA GLU A 55 -31.26 9.19 6.70
C GLU A 55 -30.09 8.31 6.23
N ARG A 56 -28.92 8.90 5.95
CA ARG A 56 -27.70 8.14 5.63
C ARG A 56 -27.24 7.23 6.75
N GLU A 57 -27.36 7.64 8.00
CA GLU A 57 -26.93 6.83 9.15
C GLU A 57 -27.91 5.67 9.39
N GLU A 58 -29.21 5.94 9.28
CA GLU A 58 -30.25 4.91 9.32
C GLU A 58 -30.04 3.89 8.18
N LYS A 59 -29.78 4.37 6.97
CA LYS A 59 -29.49 3.51 5.81
C LYS A 59 -28.23 2.66 5.99
N MET A 60 -27.20 3.22 6.62
CA MET A 60 -25.98 2.47 6.96
C MET A 60 -26.25 1.37 7.99
N SER A 61 -27.19 1.57 8.92
CA SER A 61 -27.60 0.55 9.89
C SER A 61 -28.31 -0.61 9.20
N GLU A 62 -29.23 -0.32 8.28
CA GLU A 62 -29.91 -1.33 7.44
C GLU A 62 -28.90 -2.14 6.61
N LEU A 63 -27.92 -1.47 6.01
CA LEU A 63 -26.90 -2.07 5.15
C LEU A 63 -25.70 -2.64 5.93
N SER A 64 -25.77 -2.76 7.25
CA SER A 64 -24.64 -3.16 8.09
C SER A 64 -24.00 -4.50 7.70
N SER A 65 -24.80 -5.48 7.28
CA SER A 65 -24.33 -6.79 6.81
C SER A 65 -23.57 -6.68 5.47
N SER A 66 -24.12 -5.94 4.50
CA SER A 66 -23.49 -5.66 3.22
C SER A 66 -22.19 -4.88 3.39
N PHE A 67 -22.23 -3.82 4.21
CA PHE A 67 -21.07 -3.02 4.56
C PHE A 67 -19.97 -3.88 5.19
N ARG A 68 -20.30 -4.77 6.13
CA ARG A 68 -19.33 -5.66 6.77
C ARG A 68 -18.64 -6.57 5.75
N LYS A 69 -19.40 -7.13 4.80
CA LYS A 69 -18.84 -7.98 3.73
C LYS A 69 -17.92 -7.17 2.81
N TRP A 70 -18.41 -6.05 2.28
CA TRP A 70 -17.63 -5.15 1.42
C TRP A 70 -16.34 -4.67 2.11
N ARG A 71 -16.44 -4.30 3.39
CA ARG A 71 -15.28 -3.88 4.18
C ARG A 71 -14.26 -5.00 4.33
N LYS A 72 -14.69 -6.23 4.60
CA LYS A 72 -13.80 -7.40 4.73
C LYS A 72 -13.00 -7.62 3.43
N ASP A 73 -13.64 -7.45 2.28
CA ASP A 73 -12.97 -7.55 0.98
C ASP A 73 -11.95 -6.41 0.79
N GLY A 74 -12.30 -5.18 1.19
CA GLY A 74 -11.38 -4.04 1.23
C GLY A 74 -10.17 -4.23 2.16
N GLU A 75 -10.38 -4.86 3.33
CA GLU A 75 -9.32 -5.16 4.31
C GLU A 75 -8.26 -6.10 3.75
N HIS A 76 -8.63 -7.02 2.85
CA HIS A 76 -7.65 -7.87 2.14
C HIS A 76 -6.72 -7.04 1.26
N THR A 77 -7.25 -6.04 0.57
CA THR A 77 -6.45 -5.11 -0.23
C THR A 77 -5.50 -4.32 0.66
N VAL A 78 -6.01 -3.72 1.74
CA VAL A 78 -5.18 -2.97 2.71
C VAL A 78 -4.06 -3.84 3.28
N THR A 79 -4.38 -5.09 3.65
CA THR A 79 -3.39 -6.06 4.15
C THR A 79 -2.29 -6.32 3.13
N ALA A 80 -2.64 -6.50 1.85
CA ALA A 80 -1.68 -6.71 0.78
C ALA A 80 -0.79 -5.47 0.55
N ARG A 81 -1.35 -4.26 0.60
CA ARG A 81 -0.59 -3.00 0.52
C ARG A 81 0.41 -2.86 1.68
N ASN A 82 -0.03 -3.14 2.90
CA ASN A 82 0.84 -3.11 4.09
C ASN A 82 1.97 -4.14 3.99
N ARG A 83 1.70 -5.30 3.38
CA ARG A 83 2.75 -6.30 3.11
C ARG A 83 3.75 -5.79 2.06
N LEU A 84 3.28 -5.16 0.99
CA LEU A 84 4.17 -4.53 0.00
C LEU A 84 5.09 -3.50 0.64
N LEU A 85 4.55 -2.65 1.53
CA LEU A 85 5.34 -1.68 2.29
C LEU A 85 6.43 -2.39 3.13
N ARG A 86 6.12 -3.50 3.80
CA ARG A 86 7.12 -4.27 4.55
C ARG A 86 8.20 -4.85 3.64
N MET A 87 7.82 -5.42 2.49
CA MET A 87 8.78 -5.94 1.52
C MET A 87 9.69 -4.83 0.98
N TYR A 88 9.12 -3.68 0.64
CA TYR A 88 9.90 -2.51 0.22
C TYR A 88 10.89 -2.06 1.30
N ALA A 89 10.46 -2.01 2.56
CA ALA A 89 11.34 -1.66 3.66
C ALA A 89 12.52 -2.64 3.83
N THR A 90 12.33 -3.93 3.54
CA THR A 90 13.36 -4.98 3.66
C THR A 90 14.26 -5.09 2.43
N PHE A 91 13.66 -5.20 1.24
CA PHE A 91 14.33 -5.54 -0.02
C PHE A 91 14.58 -4.32 -0.94
N GLY A 92 14.05 -3.14 -0.59
CA GLY A 92 14.28 -1.90 -1.32
C GLY A 92 13.64 -1.87 -2.71
N VAL A 93 14.33 -1.20 -3.64
CA VAL A 93 13.82 -0.89 -4.99
C VAL A 93 13.56 -2.12 -5.86
N ALA A 94 14.12 -3.29 -5.53
CA ALA A 94 13.83 -4.53 -6.25
C ALA A 94 12.33 -4.88 -6.26
N VAL A 95 11.63 -4.53 -5.17
CA VAL A 95 10.18 -4.73 -5.05
C VAL A 95 9.39 -3.92 -6.07
N LEU A 96 9.92 -2.77 -6.51
CA LEU A 96 9.29 -1.87 -7.48
C LEU A 96 9.38 -2.38 -8.94
N LEU A 97 10.29 -3.32 -9.20
CA LEU A 97 10.58 -3.82 -10.55
C LEU A 97 9.87 -5.14 -10.86
N ASP A 98 9.62 -5.96 -9.84
CA ASP A 98 9.11 -7.31 -10.02
C ASP A 98 7.56 -7.36 -9.95
N PRO A 99 6.88 -7.73 -11.06
CA PRO A 99 5.42 -7.82 -11.12
C PRO A 99 4.81 -8.84 -10.15
N THR A 100 5.61 -9.79 -9.65
CA THR A 100 5.19 -10.76 -8.62
C THR A 100 4.68 -10.03 -7.37
N TRP A 101 5.21 -8.84 -7.09
CA TRP A 101 4.83 -8.01 -5.95
C TRP A 101 3.71 -7.00 -6.25
N ASP A 102 3.06 -7.06 -7.42
CA ASP A 102 1.87 -6.25 -7.66
C ASP A 102 0.78 -6.62 -6.64
N VAL A 103 0.16 -5.63 -5.99
CA VAL A 103 -0.89 -5.87 -4.99
C VAL A 103 -2.04 -6.69 -5.54
N ARG A 104 -2.39 -6.53 -6.82
CA ARG A 104 -3.44 -7.34 -7.47
C ARG A 104 -3.06 -8.82 -7.49
N ASN A 105 -1.78 -9.12 -7.65
CA ASN A 105 -1.26 -10.49 -7.61
C ASN A 105 -1.17 -11.01 -6.16
N ILE A 106 -0.71 -10.17 -5.22
CA ILE A 106 -0.63 -10.53 -3.79
C ILE A 106 -2.01 -10.86 -3.20
N VAL A 107 -3.05 -10.10 -3.59
CA VAL A 107 -4.44 -10.36 -3.14
C VAL A 107 -4.96 -11.66 -3.73
N LYS A 108 -4.77 -11.90 -5.03
CA LYS A 108 -5.36 -13.05 -5.75
C LYS A 108 -4.65 -14.38 -5.51
N ARG A 109 -3.32 -14.38 -5.39
CA ARG A 109 -2.49 -15.61 -5.41
C ARG A 109 -1.83 -15.88 -4.06
N ARG A 110 -2.59 -15.70 -2.98
CA ARG A 110 -2.07 -15.91 -1.63
C ARG A 110 -2.03 -17.40 -1.27
N SER A 111 -0.84 -17.99 -1.28
CA SER A 111 -0.59 -19.17 -0.45
C SER A 111 -0.85 -18.80 1.02
N LYS A 112 -1.56 -19.66 1.75
CA LYS A 112 -1.83 -19.46 3.19
C LYS A 112 -0.53 -19.26 3.99
N GLN A 113 0.55 -19.90 3.56
CA GLN A 113 1.87 -19.87 4.20
C GLN A 113 2.74 -18.67 3.81
N PHE A 114 2.38 -17.94 2.75
CA PHE A 114 3.21 -16.85 2.25
C PHE A 114 3.47 -15.75 3.29
N GLY A 115 2.48 -15.47 4.17
CA GLY A 115 2.68 -14.51 5.26
C GLY A 115 3.78 -14.95 6.22
N THR A 116 3.69 -16.19 6.71
CA THR A 116 4.68 -16.78 7.62
C THR A 116 6.06 -16.88 7.00
N LEU A 117 6.16 -17.31 5.74
CA LEU A 117 7.42 -17.37 5.02
C LEU A 117 8.07 -15.99 4.89
N LEU A 118 7.26 -14.97 4.56
CA LEU A 118 7.77 -13.60 4.46
C LEU A 118 8.21 -13.07 5.83
N ASP A 119 7.48 -13.37 6.91
CA ASP A 119 7.86 -12.95 8.26
C ASP A 119 9.20 -13.56 8.67
N ASN A 120 9.42 -14.86 8.37
CA ASN A 120 10.69 -15.54 8.61
C ASN A 120 11.82 -14.92 7.78
N LEU A 121 11.61 -14.75 6.47
CA LEU A 121 12.61 -14.13 5.58
C LEU A 121 13.01 -12.72 6.03
N ILE A 122 12.05 -11.92 6.52
CA ILE A 122 12.34 -10.58 7.03
C ILE A 122 13.13 -10.66 8.34
N SER A 123 12.78 -11.60 9.23
CA SER A 123 13.47 -11.78 10.51
C SER A 123 14.92 -12.25 10.34
N ASP A 124 15.17 -13.09 9.34
CA ASP A 124 16.50 -13.66 9.07
C ASP A 124 17.39 -12.71 8.25
N PHE A 125 16.83 -11.63 7.71
CA PHE A 125 17.56 -10.72 6.83
C PHE A 125 18.52 -9.82 7.63
N ASP A 126 19.83 -10.04 7.48
CA ASP A 126 20.86 -9.19 8.08
C ASP A 126 20.92 -7.82 7.39
N HIS A 127 20.35 -6.81 8.06
CA HIS A 127 20.32 -5.45 7.53
C HIS A 127 21.68 -4.76 7.46
N THR A 128 22.70 -5.25 8.18
CA THR A 128 23.99 -4.56 8.38
C THR A 128 24.99 -4.80 7.25
N LYS A 129 24.87 -5.90 6.50
CA LYS A 129 25.83 -6.30 5.46
C LYS A 129 25.52 -5.77 4.06
N ALA A 130 24.45 -5.00 3.88
CA ALA A 130 23.86 -4.75 2.56
C ALA A 130 23.87 -3.28 2.10
N THR A 131 24.49 -2.35 2.83
CA THR A 131 24.36 -0.90 2.55
C THR A 131 24.91 -0.51 1.17
N ASP A 132 26.11 -0.95 0.81
CA ASP A 132 26.73 -0.60 -0.49
C ASP A 132 25.96 -1.19 -1.68
N SER A 133 25.60 -2.48 -1.60
CA SER A 133 24.80 -3.14 -2.64
C SER A 133 23.43 -2.48 -2.83
N ARG A 134 22.85 -1.89 -1.77
CA ARG A 134 21.56 -1.20 -1.83
C ARG A 134 21.66 0.17 -2.50
N ILE A 135 22.71 0.95 -2.21
CA ILE A 135 22.96 2.22 -2.90
C ILE A 135 23.16 1.95 -4.40
N GLN A 136 23.96 0.94 -4.74
CA GLN A 136 24.16 0.53 -6.14
C GLN A 136 22.85 0.10 -6.81
N ALA A 137 22.00 -0.67 -6.11
CA ALA A 137 20.69 -1.06 -6.62
C ALA A 137 19.78 0.15 -6.87
N CYS A 138 19.75 1.14 -5.98
CA CYS A 138 19.01 2.39 -6.17
C CYS A 138 19.51 3.17 -7.39
N MET A 139 20.83 3.32 -7.54
CA MET A 139 21.43 4.03 -8.68
C MET A 139 21.14 3.33 -10.01
N ALA A 140 21.29 1.99 -10.04
CA ALA A 140 20.95 1.18 -11.20
C ALA A 140 19.46 1.30 -11.54
N PHE A 141 18.59 1.24 -10.53
CA PHE A 141 17.15 1.41 -10.69
C PHE A 141 16.79 2.79 -11.26
N LEU A 142 17.34 3.87 -10.73
CA LEU A 142 17.09 5.23 -11.25
C LEU A 142 17.55 5.37 -12.70
N ARG A 143 18.66 4.72 -13.09
CA ARG A 143 19.11 4.69 -14.48
C ARG A 143 18.13 3.93 -15.38
N ILE A 144 17.65 2.76 -14.95
CA ILE A 144 16.63 1.98 -15.67
C ILE A 144 15.36 2.80 -15.84
N VAL A 145 14.86 3.41 -14.77
CA VAL A 145 13.66 4.27 -14.78
C VAL A 145 13.85 5.46 -15.72
N SER A 146 15.03 6.09 -15.71
CA SER A 146 15.34 7.21 -16.61
C SER A 146 15.31 6.80 -18.08
N VAL A 147 15.86 5.63 -18.41
CA VAL A 147 15.90 5.13 -19.80
C VAL A 147 14.50 4.74 -20.28
N LEU A 148 13.72 4.06 -19.44
CA LEU A 148 12.42 3.53 -19.83
C LEU A 148 11.26 4.52 -19.69
N GLY A 149 11.37 5.50 -18.78
CA GLY A 149 10.31 6.44 -18.42
C GLY A 149 10.63 7.91 -18.68
N GLY A 150 11.87 8.24 -19.04
CA GLY A 150 12.33 9.61 -19.21
C GLY A 150 12.59 10.34 -17.88
N ALA A 151 13.01 11.60 -18.00
CA ALA A 151 13.46 12.41 -16.86
C ALA A 151 12.35 12.65 -15.83
N GLY A 152 11.13 13.00 -16.27
CA GLY A 152 10.03 13.28 -15.33
C GLY A 152 9.66 12.09 -14.44
N VAL A 153 9.70 10.87 -14.98
CA VAL A 153 9.45 9.65 -14.19
C VAL A 153 10.63 9.38 -13.25
N ARG A 154 11.88 9.55 -13.71
CA ARG A 154 13.05 9.44 -12.84
C ARG A 154 12.95 10.41 -11.67
N ASP A 155 12.63 11.67 -11.92
CA ASP A 155 12.59 12.71 -10.89
C ASP A 155 11.49 12.41 -9.86
N HIS A 156 10.32 11.94 -10.29
CA HIS A 156 9.26 11.46 -9.39
C HIS A 156 9.72 10.27 -8.53
N VAL A 157 10.42 9.31 -9.12
CA VAL A 157 10.94 8.16 -8.38
C VAL A 157 12.03 8.59 -7.39
N THR A 158 12.92 9.50 -7.78
CA THR A 158 13.93 10.08 -6.89
C THR A 158 13.28 10.74 -5.69
N ASP A 159 12.29 11.61 -5.89
CA ASP A 159 11.54 12.26 -4.81
C ASP A 159 10.91 11.23 -3.85
N PHE A 160 10.32 10.17 -4.40
CA PHE A 160 9.79 9.08 -3.57
C PHE A 160 10.88 8.38 -2.75
N LEU A 161 12.02 8.02 -3.35
CA LEU A 161 13.10 7.33 -2.62
C LEU A 161 13.73 8.23 -1.55
N THR A 162 13.76 9.55 -1.76
CA THR A 162 14.25 10.53 -0.78
C THR A 162 13.27 10.73 0.38
N THR A 163 11.97 10.84 0.09
CA THR A 163 10.93 11.09 1.11
C THR A 163 10.47 9.83 1.83
N SER A 164 10.58 8.68 1.18
CA SER A 164 10.19 7.36 1.70
C SER A 164 11.32 6.34 1.50
N PRO A 165 12.50 6.56 2.12
CA PRO A 165 13.60 5.63 2.00
C PRO A 165 13.20 4.25 2.51
N PRO A 166 13.69 3.15 1.89
CA PRO A 166 13.58 1.85 2.53
C PRO A 166 14.31 1.89 3.89
N ALA A 167 13.87 1.11 4.87
CA ALA A 167 14.32 1.19 6.27
C ALA A 167 15.85 1.04 6.47
N CYS A 168 16.55 0.62 5.43
CA CYS A 168 18.00 0.51 5.37
C CYS A 168 18.76 1.78 4.97
N ALA A 169 18.10 2.84 4.48
CA ALA A 169 18.78 4.07 4.03
C ALA A 169 18.83 5.19 5.08
N THR A 170 18.27 4.98 6.29
CA THR A 170 18.16 6.00 7.35
C THR A 170 19.07 5.78 8.55
N ARG A 171 19.98 4.79 8.50
CA ARG A 171 21.05 4.60 9.51
C ARG A 171 22.41 4.91 8.88
N GLY A 172 22.69 6.19 8.75
CA GLY A 172 23.99 6.77 8.41
C GLY A 172 24.19 8.02 9.24
#